data_AF-A0A351EU26-F1
#
_entry.id   AF-A0A351EU26-F1
#
_cell.length_a   1.000
_cell.length_b   1.000
_cell.length_c   1.000
_cell.angle_alpha   90.00
_cell.angle_beta   90.00
_cell.angle_gamma   90.00
#
_symmetry.space_group_name_H-M   'P 1'
#
loop_
_entity.id
_entity.type
_entity.pdbx_description
1 polymer ?
#
loop_
_entity_poly.entity_id
_entity_poly.type
_entity_poly.pdbx_seq_one_letter_code
_entity_poly.pdbx_strand_id
1 'polypeptide(L)'
;HAKVLAAGTTVPISGDFENGYGDDPSAVAETVRASIDAGLAGCCIEDATGRNDQAIYDPGLAAERIAAGAEAIGDAPFVLVARAENFLHGRPDLHDTVARLQSFEAAGATAVYAPGFTTLEQVSAVVSSVGIPVNVLIGIPGQMFSLDDLAQAGVRRVSVGSGFERVANAALRRAAEQLLDTSAPLGPMFSMAWSH
;
A
#
# COMPACT_ATOMS: atom_id res chain seq x y z
N HIS A 1 16.89 -0.14 -2.24
CA HIS A 1 15.99 -1.32 -2.21
C HIS A 1 15.24 -1.47 -3.54
N ALA A 2 14.40 -0.52 -3.95
CA ALA A 2 13.59 -0.59 -5.17
C ALA A 2 14.36 -1.02 -6.45
N LYS A 3 15.51 -0.40 -6.74
CA LYS A 3 16.38 -0.76 -7.89
C LYS A 3 16.83 -2.22 -7.88
N VAL A 4 17.11 -2.78 -6.69
CA VAL A 4 17.54 -4.18 -6.56
C VAL A 4 16.38 -5.12 -6.90
N LEU A 5 15.16 -4.81 -6.45
CA LEU A 5 13.98 -5.59 -6.79
C LEU A 5 13.66 -5.49 -8.28
N ALA A 6 13.64 -4.28 -8.85
CA ALA A 6 13.35 -4.06 -10.26
C ALA A 6 14.35 -4.78 -11.19
N ALA A 7 15.64 -4.78 -10.85
CA ALA A 7 16.65 -5.52 -11.61
C ALA A 7 16.57 -7.05 -11.42
N GLY A 8 15.89 -7.52 -10.37
CA GLY A 8 15.81 -8.94 -10.01
C GLY A 8 14.62 -9.70 -10.62
N THR A 9 13.72 -9.02 -11.36
CA THR A 9 12.53 -9.65 -11.94
C THR A 9 12.05 -8.92 -13.20
N THR A 10 11.27 -9.61 -14.03
CA THR A 10 10.53 -9.02 -15.15
C THR A 10 9.10 -8.63 -14.76
N VAL A 11 8.67 -8.92 -13.53
CA VAL A 11 7.35 -8.57 -13.02
C VAL A 11 7.32 -7.07 -12.67
N PRO A 12 6.30 -6.31 -13.11
CA PRO A 12 6.16 -4.89 -12.76
C PRO A 12 6.17 -4.66 -11.25
N ILE A 13 7.03 -3.75 -10.77
CA ILE A 13 7.13 -3.40 -9.35
C ILE A 13 6.46 -2.05 -9.10
N SER A 14 5.61 -2.01 -8.07
CA SER A 14 5.04 -0.79 -7.51
C SER A 14 5.70 -0.51 -6.16
N GLY A 15 6.39 0.62 -6.02
CA GLY A 15 7.08 0.99 -4.77
C GLY A 15 6.15 1.64 -3.75
N ASP A 16 6.31 1.32 -2.47
CA ASP A 16 5.71 2.10 -1.38
C ASP A 16 6.72 3.17 -0.93
N PHE A 17 6.37 4.44 -1.10
CA PHE A 17 7.27 5.57 -0.80
C PHE A 17 6.69 6.50 0.25
N GLU A 18 5.80 5.99 1.10
CA GLU A 18 5.22 6.72 2.22
C GLU A 18 4.67 8.07 1.72
N ASN A 19 5.02 9.17 2.37
CA ASN A 19 4.61 10.51 1.97
C ASN A 19 5.48 11.13 0.85
N GLY A 20 6.19 10.33 0.05
CA GLY A 20 7.07 10.86 -1.00
C GLY A 20 8.31 11.57 -0.46
N TYR A 21 8.73 11.26 0.76
CA TYR A 21 9.97 11.68 1.42
C TYR A 21 10.16 13.20 1.58
N GLY A 22 9.07 13.96 1.60
CA GLY A 22 9.06 15.39 1.91
C GLY A 22 7.64 15.92 1.99
N ASP A 23 7.45 17.08 2.63
CA ASP A 23 6.14 17.73 2.76
C ASP A 23 5.73 18.47 1.48
N ASP A 24 6.69 19.06 0.78
CA ASP A 24 6.43 19.88 -0.41
C ASP A 24 6.00 19.05 -1.62
N PRO A 25 5.08 19.55 -2.48
CA PRO A 25 4.71 18.87 -3.73
C PRO A 25 5.90 18.54 -4.64
N SER A 26 6.95 19.37 -4.62
CA SER A 26 8.18 19.14 -5.38
C SER A 26 8.93 17.87 -4.96
N ALA A 27 8.90 17.51 -3.67
CA ALA A 27 9.52 16.28 -3.16
C ALA A 27 8.78 15.03 -3.67
N VAL A 28 7.45 15.09 -3.75
CA VAL A 28 6.64 14.03 -4.36
C VAL A 28 6.96 13.89 -5.85
N ALA A 29 7.04 15.01 -6.58
CA ALA A 29 7.43 15.00 -7.99
C ALA A 29 8.84 14.40 -8.22
N GLU A 30 9.81 14.75 -7.38
CA GLU A 30 11.16 14.16 -7.42
C GLU A 30 11.13 12.66 -7.14
N THR A 31 10.37 12.22 -6.13
CA THR A 31 10.20 10.81 -5.81
C THR A 31 9.59 10.04 -6.98
N VAL A 32 8.57 10.57 -7.65
CA VAL A 32 7.97 9.92 -8.83
C VAL A 32 8.98 9.80 -9.97
N ARG A 33 9.73 10.87 -10.30
CA ARG A 33 10.79 10.81 -11.33
C ARG A 33 11.86 9.77 -10.98
N ALA A 34 12.33 9.78 -9.75
CA ALA A 34 13.33 8.82 -9.27
C ALA A 34 12.81 7.37 -9.31
N SER A 35 11.50 7.17 -9.14
CA SER A 35 10.85 5.86 -9.24
C SER A 35 10.84 5.35 -10.68
N ILE A 36 10.52 6.22 -11.64
CA ILE A 36 10.56 5.94 -13.06
C ILE A 36 12.01 5.61 -13.49
N ASP A 37 12.97 6.45 -13.10
CA ASP A 37 14.41 6.23 -13.37
C ASP A 37 14.95 4.94 -12.74
N ALA A 38 14.32 4.48 -11.65
CA ALA A 38 14.64 3.20 -11.01
C ALA A 38 14.03 1.98 -11.73
N GLY A 39 13.25 2.17 -12.79
CA GLY A 39 12.60 1.11 -13.57
C GLY A 39 11.34 0.56 -12.92
N LEU A 40 10.68 1.32 -12.03
CA LEU A 40 9.42 0.92 -11.43
C LEU A 40 8.25 1.16 -12.40
N ALA A 41 7.21 0.34 -12.27
CA ALA A 41 5.97 0.48 -13.03
C ALA A 41 4.92 1.34 -12.30
N GLY A 42 5.16 1.68 -11.05
CA GLY A 42 4.30 2.55 -10.27
C GLY A 42 4.85 2.84 -8.88
N CYS A 43 4.17 3.72 -8.16
CA CYS A 43 4.42 3.94 -6.73
C CYS A 43 3.15 4.31 -5.98
N CYS A 44 3.24 4.28 -4.65
CA CYS A 44 2.23 4.76 -3.73
C CYS A 44 2.75 5.99 -2.99
N ILE A 45 1.92 7.04 -2.91
CA ILE A 45 2.18 8.25 -2.12
C ILE A 45 0.99 8.46 -1.19
N GLU A 46 1.27 8.66 0.09
CA GLU A 46 0.25 8.82 1.12
C GLU A 46 0.08 10.25 1.63
N ASP A 47 -1.05 10.51 2.28
CA ASP A 47 -1.38 11.78 2.91
C ASP A 47 -1.11 11.83 4.43
N ALA A 48 -0.42 10.83 4.98
CA ALA A 48 0.14 10.90 6.32
C ALA A 48 1.41 11.78 6.35
N THR A 49 1.57 12.55 7.42
CA THR A 49 2.70 13.47 7.58
C THR A 49 3.89 12.85 8.31
N GLY A 50 3.67 11.72 8.98
CA GLY A 50 4.62 11.13 9.93
C GLY A 50 4.73 11.86 11.27
N ARG A 51 3.91 12.90 11.52
CA ARG A 51 3.91 13.69 12.77
C ARG A 51 2.70 13.38 13.65
N ASN A 52 2.92 13.16 14.94
CA ASN A 52 1.82 12.80 15.87
C ASN A 52 0.79 13.91 16.08
N ASP A 53 1.21 15.17 16.08
CA ASP A 53 0.36 16.35 16.30
C ASP A 53 -0.44 16.76 15.06
N GLN A 54 0.00 16.33 13.87
CA GLN A 54 -0.65 16.61 12.60
C GLN A 54 -0.59 15.39 11.68
N ALA A 55 -1.15 14.25 12.11
CA ALA A 55 -0.96 12.95 11.44
C ALA A 55 -1.29 12.90 9.94
N ILE A 56 -2.26 13.71 9.49
CA ILE A 56 -2.74 13.74 8.10
C ILE A 56 -2.62 15.17 7.56
N TYR A 57 -2.12 15.32 6.32
CA TYR A 57 -2.03 16.61 5.65
C TYR A 57 -3.41 17.27 5.50
N ASP A 58 -3.39 18.60 5.41
CA ASP A 58 -4.53 19.36 4.93
C ASP A 58 -5.00 18.81 3.56
N PRO A 59 -6.32 18.67 3.31
CA PRO A 59 -6.82 18.12 2.06
C PRO A 59 -6.32 18.83 0.80
N GLY A 60 -6.14 20.15 0.84
CA GLY A 60 -5.63 20.93 -0.28
C GLY A 60 -4.18 20.59 -0.59
N LEU A 61 -3.32 20.62 0.44
CA LEU A 61 -1.92 20.25 0.30
C LEU A 61 -1.76 18.78 -0.14
N ALA A 62 -2.56 17.87 0.40
CA ALA A 62 -2.55 16.46 -0.01
C ALA A 62 -2.86 16.30 -1.52
N ALA A 63 -3.87 17.01 -2.02
CA ALA A 63 -4.20 17.01 -3.44
C ALA A 63 -3.10 17.65 -4.31
N GLU A 64 -2.52 18.78 -3.88
CA GLU A 64 -1.40 19.43 -4.58
C GLU A 64 -0.18 18.51 -4.70
N ARG A 65 0.12 17.75 -3.64
CA ARG A 65 1.20 16.75 -3.62
C ARG A 65 0.96 15.63 -4.64
N ILE A 66 -0.26 15.09 -4.70
CA ILE A 66 -0.62 14.09 -5.71
C ILE A 66 -0.56 14.69 -7.12
N ALA A 67 -1.03 15.92 -7.32
CA ALA A 67 -0.99 16.60 -8.61
C ALA A 67 0.44 16.77 -9.12
N ALA A 68 1.38 17.18 -8.26
CA ALA A 68 2.78 17.30 -8.62
C ALA A 68 3.41 15.94 -8.98
N GLY A 69 3.01 14.87 -8.28
CA GLY A 69 3.38 13.51 -8.64
C GLY A 69 2.84 13.09 -9.99
N ALA A 70 1.56 13.36 -10.27
CA ALA A 70 0.90 13.02 -11.53
C ALA A 70 1.52 13.78 -12.72
N GLU A 71 1.80 15.08 -12.57
CA GLU A 71 2.50 15.88 -13.59
C GLU A 71 3.90 15.31 -13.88
N ALA A 72 4.60 14.87 -12.84
CA ALA A 72 5.95 14.32 -12.97
C ALA A 72 6.03 12.98 -13.75
N ILE A 73 4.90 12.29 -13.95
CA ILE A 73 4.83 11.06 -14.76
C ILE A 73 5.09 11.35 -16.24
N GLY A 74 4.56 12.47 -16.76
CA GLY A 74 4.57 12.76 -18.20
C GLY A 74 3.90 11.64 -19.01
N ASP A 75 4.58 11.17 -20.06
CA ASP A 75 4.09 10.11 -20.94
C ASP A 75 4.51 8.69 -20.50
N ALA A 76 5.13 8.54 -19.32
CA ALA A 76 5.58 7.24 -18.86
C ALA A 76 4.38 6.32 -18.53
N PRO A 77 4.42 5.03 -18.88
CA PRO A 77 3.38 4.07 -18.52
C PRO A 77 3.52 3.69 -17.03
N PHE A 78 3.16 4.61 -16.14
CA PHE A 78 3.40 4.54 -14.71
C PHE A 78 2.11 4.69 -13.91
N VAL A 79 1.93 3.85 -12.88
CA VAL A 79 0.76 3.88 -12.00
C VAL A 79 1.09 4.65 -10.73
N LEU A 80 0.48 5.83 -10.55
CA LEU A 80 0.52 6.56 -9.28
C LEU A 80 -0.70 6.18 -8.43
N VAL A 81 -0.45 5.54 -7.29
CA VAL A 81 -1.46 5.21 -6.29
C VAL A 81 -1.46 6.31 -5.22
N ALA A 82 -2.58 6.99 -5.04
CA ALA A 82 -2.75 7.93 -3.94
C ALA A 82 -3.42 7.24 -2.74
N ARG A 83 -2.83 7.39 -1.55
CA ARG A 83 -3.23 6.69 -0.32
C ARG A 83 -3.76 7.66 0.74
N ALA A 84 -5.03 7.50 1.14
CA ALA A 84 -5.62 8.22 2.27
C ALA A 84 -5.48 7.42 3.57
N GLU A 85 -4.83 8.00 4.57
CA GLU A 85 -4.36 7.32 5.78
C GLU A 85 -5.27 7.52 7.01
N ASN A 86 -6.42 8.17 6.81
CA ASN A 86 -7.44 8.51 7.81
C ASN A 86 -7.70 7.41 8.85
N PHE A 87 -8.08 6.21 8.38
CA PHE A 87 -8.50 5.11 9.24
C PHE A 87 -7.35 4.55 10.07
N LEU A 88 -6.10 4.61 9.58
CA LEU A 88 -4.92 4.18 10.32
C LEU A 88 -4.49 5.20 11.38
N HIS A 89 -4.87 6.46 11.23
CA HIS A 89 -4.50 7.56 12.14
C HIS A 89 -5.68 8.02 13.02
N GLY A 90 -6.59 7.11 13.36
CA GLY A 90 -7.66 7.36 14.33
C GLY A 90 -8.75 8.31 13.83
N ARG A 91 -8.90 8.48 12.52
CA ARG A 91 -9.96 9.28 11.88
C ARG A 91 -10.87 8.38 11.02
N PRO A 92 -11.67 7.49 11.62
CA PRO A 92 -12.53 6.54 10.87
C PRO A 92 -13.78 7.21 10.28
N ASP A 93 -13.59 8.31 9.55
CA ASP A 93 -14.64 9.03 8.82
C ASP A 93 -14.61 8.61 7.34
N LEU A 94 -15.60 7.80 6.95
CA LEU A 94 -15.72 7.31 5.58
C LEU A 94 -16.02 8.45 4.60
N HIS A 95 -16.75 9.49 5.00
CA HIS A 95 -17.10 10.60 4.12
C HIS A 95 -15.87 11.45 3.81
N ASP A 96 -15.06 11.78 4.83
CA ASP A 96 -13.79 12.50 4.63
C ASP A 96 -12.82 11.67 3.78
N THR A 97 -12.74 10.37 4.05
CA THR A 97 -11.89 9.45 3.26
C THR A 97 -12.31 9.45 1.79
N VAL A 98 -13.62 9.31 1.50
CA VAL A 98 -14.13 9.38 0.12
C VAL A 98 -13.80 10.73 -0.54
N ALA A 99 -14.01 11.84 0.17
CA ALA A 99 -13.71 13.18 -0.37
C ALA A 99 -12.22 13.34 -0.73
N ARG A 100 -11.32 12.79 0.09
CA ARG A 100 -9.86 12.75 -0.19
C ARG A 100 -9.54 11.90 -1.41
N LEU A 101 -10.10 10.69 -1.50
CA LEU A 101 -9.83 9.83 -2.66
C LEU A 101 -10.35 10.46 -3.97
N GLN A 102 -11.50 11.13 -3.93
CA GLN A 102 -12.02 11.89 -5.06
C GLN A 102 -11.13 13.09 -5.42
N SER A 103 -10.56 13.79 -4.44
CA SER A 103 -9.61 14.88 -4.72
C SER A 103 -8.31 14.36 -5.31
N PHE A 104 -7.85 13.18 -4.89
CA PHE A 104 -6.67 12.53 -5.47
C PHE A 104 -6.91 12.04 -6.90
N GLU A 105 -8.09 11.49 -7.18
CA GLU A 105 -8.53 11.19 -8.54
C GLU A 105 -8.52 12.45 -9.42
N ALA A 106 -9.13 13.54 -8.94
CA ALA A 106 -9.15 14.82 -9.66
C ALA A 106 -7.74 15.43 -9.84
N ALA A 107 -6.81 15.14 -8.93
CA ALA A 107 -5.41 15.53 -9.02
C ALA A 107 -4.58 14.66 -10.00
N GLY A 108 -5.16 13.60 -10.57
CA GLY A 108 -4.49 12.77 -11.58
C GLY A 108 -3.90 11.47 -11.06
N ALA A 109 -4.28 11.00 -9.87
CA ALA A 109 -3.95 9.65 -9.44
C ALA A 109 -4.48 8.61 -10.43
N THR A 110 -3.69 7.58 -10.73
CA THR A 110 -4.09 6.49 -11.64
C THR A 110 -4.91 5.43 -10.90
N ALA A 111 -4.73 5.33 -9.58
CA ALA A 111 -5.48 4.47 -8.68
C ALA A 111 -5.51 5.09 -7.28
N VAL A 112 -6.45 4.65 -6.45
CA VAL A 112 -6.59 5.14 -5.07
C VAL A 112 -6.62 4.00 -4.06
N TYR A 113 -6.32 4.32 -2.82
CA TYR A 113 -6.16 3.36 -1.74
C TYR A 113 -6.50 4.02 -0.40
N ALA A 114 -7.28 3.34 0.45
CA ALA A 114 -7.46 3.72 1.85
C ALA A 114 -7.41 2.45 2.74
N PRO A 115 -6.32 2.21 3.48
CA PRO A 115 -6.27 1.09 4.42
C PRO A 115 -7.17 1.30 5.64
N GLY A 116 -7.55 0.19 6.28
CA GLY A 116 -8.26 0.20 7.56
C GLY A 116 -9.75 -0.15 7.47
N PHE A 117 -10.30 -0.40 6.28
CA PHE A 117 -11.67 -0.90 6.14
C PHE A 117 -11.80 -2.35 6.62
N THR A 118 -12.86 -2.61 7.38
CA THR A 118 -13.16 -3.93 7.95
C THR A 118 -14.47 -4.51 7.45
N THR A 119 -15.27 -3.77 6.67
CA THR A 119 -16.52 -4.26 6.08
C THR A 119 -16.58 -4.07 4.56
N LEU A 120 -17.34 -4.92 3.86
CA LEU A 120 -17.52 -4.82 2.40
C LEU A 120 -18.35 -3.62 2.00
N GLU A 121 -19.21 -3.11 2.88
CA GLU A 121 -19.98 -1.89 2.65
C GLU A 121 -19.06 -0.67 2.55
N GLN A 122 -18.05 -0.58 3.42
CA GLN A 122 -17.03 0.48 3.35
C GLN A 122 -16.25 0.40 2.03
N VAL A 123 -15.81 -0.80 1.66
CA VAL A 123 -15.09 -1.05 0.40
C VAL A 123 -15.97 -0.66 -0.80
N SER A 124 -17.23 -1.11 -0.84
CA SER A 124 -18.15 -0.84 -1.94
C SER A 124 -18.50 0.65 -2.05
N ALA A 125 -18.65 1.34 -0.90
CA ALA A 125 -18.87 2.78 -0.88
C ALA A 125 -17.70 3.55 -1.52
N VAL A 126 -16.45 3.15 -1.22
CA VAL A 126 -15.28 3.76 -1.87
C VAL A 126 -15.22 3.42 -3.36
N VAL A 127 -15.35 2.16 -3.74
CA VAL A 127 -15.30 1.73 -5.15
C VAL A 127 -16.33 2.46 -6.01
N SER A 128 -17.55 2.65 -5.48
CA SER A 128 -18.61 3.37 -6.20
C SER A 128 -18.45 4.89 -6.23
N SER A 129 -17.56 5.45 -5.41
CA SER A 129 -17.38 6.90 -5.27
C SER A 129 -16.32 7.50 -6.19
N VAL A 130 -15.49 6.66 -6.82
CA VAL A 130 -14.37 7.07 -7.70
C VAL A 130 -14.49 6.38 -9.06
N GLY A 131 -13.95 7.02 -10.11
CA GLY A 131 -13.92 6.48 -11.48
C GLY A 131 -12.68 5.64 -11.80
N ILE A 132 -11.69 5.61 -10.90
CA ILE A 132 -10.40 4.92 -11.07
C ILE A 132 -10.26 3.67 -10.19
N PRO A 133 -9.34 2.74 -10.53
CA PRO A 133 -9.12 1.52 -9.74
C PRO A 133 -8.85 1.78 -8.24
N VAL A 134 -9.51 1.00 -7.38
CA VAL A 134 -9.28 0.99 -5.94
C VAL A 134 -8.39 -0.18 -5.54
N ASN A 135 -7.36 0.10 -4.74
CA ASN A 135 -6.54 -0.88 -4.02
C ASN A 135 -7.10 -1.15 -2.62
N VAL A 136 -7.19 -2.43 -2.24
CA VAL A 136 -7.54 -2.85 -0.87
C VAL A 136 -6.36 -3.58 -0.23
N LEU A 137 -6.00 -3.19 0.99
CA LEU A 137 -5.04 -3.93 1.81
C LEU A 137 -5.77 -5.00 2.61
N ILE A 138 -5.34 -6.25 2.43
CA ILE A 138 -5.81 -7.41 3.20
C ILE A 138 -4.83 -7.76 4.31
N GLY A 139 -5.33 -8.41 5.35
CA GLY A 139 -4.55 -8.86 6.50
C GLY A 139 -4.49 -7.86 7.65
N ILE A 140 -5.41 -6.89 7.67
CA ILE A 140 -5.67 -6.03 8.82
C ILE A 140 -6.56 -6.80 9.81
N PRO A 141 -6.30 -6.75 11.13
CA PRO A 141 -7.15 -7.40 12.13
C PRO A 141 -8.63 -7.03 11.98
N GLY A 142 -9.51 -8.03 12.01
CA GLY A 142 -10.96 -7.86 11.87
C GLY A 142 -11.49 -7.94 10.43
N GLN A 143 -10.62 -7.95 9.42
CA GLN A 143 -11.04 -8.22 8.03
C GLN A 143 -11.36 -9.71 7.82
N MET A 144 -12.44 -9.96 7.09
CA MET A 144 -12.91 -11.31 6.76
C MET A 144 -13.21 -11.47 5.25
N PHE A 145 -12.56 -10.68 4.40
CA PHE A 145 -12.81 -10.68 2.96
C PHE A 145 -12.12 -11.86 2.25
N SER A 146 -12.82 -12.50 1.32
CA SER A 146 -12.19 -13.29 0.26
C SER A 146 -11.82 -12.41 -0.94
N LEU A 147 -10.98 -12.93 -1.85
CA LEU A 147 -10.73 -12.25 -3.13
C LEU A 147 -11.99 -12.17 -3.99
N ASP A 148 -12.89 -13.14 -3.90
CA ASP A 148 -14.16 -13.14 -4.63
C ASP A 148 -15.09 -12.03 -4.12
N ASP A 149 -15.16 -11.83 -2.81
CA ASP A 149 -15.95 -10.72 -2.22
C ASP A 149 -15.44 -9.37 -2.71
N LEU A 150 -14.12 -9.17 -2.71
CA LEU A 150 -13.50 -7.92 -3.17
C LEU A 150 -13.71 -7.72 -4.67
N ALA A 151 -13.58 -8.77 -5.48
CA ALA A 151 -13.83 -8.71 -6.92
C ALA A 151 -15.30 -8.35 -7.22
N GLN A 152 -16.25 -8.94 -6.50
CA GLN A 152 -17.68 -8.61 -6.60
C GLN A 152 -18.00 -7.18 -6.18
N ALA A 153 -17.30 -6.66 -5.16
CA ALA A 153 -17.38 -5.26 -4.74
C ALA A 153 -16.74 -4.27 -5.74
N GLY A 154 -16.12 -4.76 -6.82
CA GLY A 154 -15.53 -3.95 -7.88
C GLY A 154 -14.05 -3.57 -7.65
N VAL A 155 -13.40 -4.11 -6.62
CA VAL A 155 -11.97 -3.92 -6.37
C VAL A 155 -11.16 -4.45 -7.56
N ARG A 156 -10.07 -3.76 -7.91
CA ARG A 156 -9.20 -4.10 -9.05
C ARG A 156 -7.76 -4.40 -8.65
N ARG A 157 -7.37 -4.05 -7.43
CA ARG A 157 -6.04 -4.31 -6.89
C ARG A 157 -6.14 -4.71 -5.43
N VAL A 158 -5.44 -5.77 -5.05
CA VAL A 158 -5.34 -6.23 -3.66
C VAL A 158 -3.86 -6.28 -3.28
N SER A 159 -3.54 -5.76 -2.10
CA SER A 159 -2.20 -5.73 -1.54
C SER A 159 -2.18 -6.40 -0.17
N VAL A 160 -1.02 -6.91 0.25
CA VAL A 160 -0.86 -7.62 1.54
C VAL A 160 -0.01 -6.84 2.56
N GLY A 161 0.54 -5.68 2.17
CA GLY A 161 1.50 -4.93 2.98
C GLY A 161 2.66 -5.84 3.42
N SER A 162 3.03 -5.79 4.70
CA SER A 162 4.02 -6.71 5.29
C SER A 162 3.48 -8.13 5.56
N GLY A 163 2.28 -8.49 5.09
CA GLY A 163 1.62 -9.77 5.40
C GLY A 163 2.47 -11.02 5.13
N PHE A 164 3.10 -11.11 3.95
CA PHE A 164 3.99 -12.24 3.64
C PHE A 164 5.25 -12.26 4.51
N GLU A 165 5.81 -11.11 4.81
CA GLU A 165 6.98 -10.98 5.70
C GLU A 165 6.63 -11.45 7.11
N ARG A 166 5.47 -11.04 7.65
CA ARG A 166 5.00 -11.47 8.97
C ARG A 166 4.77 -12.99 9.03
N VAL A 167 4.24 -13.59 7.96
CA VAL A 167 4.06 -15.05 7.86
C VAL A 167 5.41 -15.78 7.87
N ALA A 168 6.37 -15.30 7.08
CA ALA A 168 7.72 -15.87 7.03
C ALA A 168 8.43 -15.75 8.39
N ASN A 169 8.40 -14.57 9.01
CA ASN A 169 9.00 -14.33 10.32
C ASN A 169 8.34 -15.14 11.43
N ALA A 170 7.03 -15.38 11.37
CA ALA A 170 6.37 -16.26 12.33
C ALA A 170 6.87 -17.71 12.21
N ALA A 171 7.14 -18.20 10.99
CA ALA A 171 7.74 -19.52 10.78
C ALA A 171 9.18 -19.57 11.31
N LEU A 172 9.99 -18.55 11.00
CA LEU A 172 11.35 -18.42 11.50
C LEU A 172 11.39 -18.39 13.04
N ARG A 173 10.47 -17.65 13.67
CA ARG A 173 10.35 -17.58 15.13
C ARG A 173 10.01 -18.93 15.73
N ARG A 174 9.01 -19.64 15.21
CA ARG A 174 8.66 -20.99 15.69
C ARG A 174 9.85 -21.94 15.60
N ALA A 175 10.60 -21.83 14.51
CA ALA A 175 11.80 -22.61 14.31
C ALA A 175 12.87 -22.29 15.37
N ALA A 176 13.14 -21.01 15.62
CA ALA A 176 14.07 -20.58 16.67
C ALA A 176 13.64 -21.02 18.08
N GLU A 177 12.34 -20.96 18.39
CA GLU A 177 11.81 -21.41 19.68
C GLU A 177 12.02 -22.91 19.90
N GLN A 178 11.88 -23.73 18.85
CA GLN A 178 12.17 -25.17 18.92
C GLN A 178 13.67 -25.46 19.13
N LEU A 179 14.57 -24.67 18.54
CA LEU A 179 16.02 -24.82 18.78
C LEU A 179 16.42 -24.55 20.23
N LEU A 180 15.65 -23.70 20.94
CA LEU A 180 15.88 -23.43 22.35
C LEU A 180 15.44 -24.61 23.25
N ASP A 181 14.55 -25.48 22.77
CA ASP A 181 14.23 -26.73 23.43
C ASP A 181 15.30 -27.78 23.11
N THR A 182 16.34 -27.82 23.95
CA THR A 182 17.47 -28.76 23.79
C THR A 182 17.09 -30.23 24.00
N SER A 183 15.84 -30.53 24.39
CA SER A 183 15.37 -31.89 24.62
C SER A 183 14.67 -32.51 23.40
N ALA A 184 14.31 -31.71 22.40
CA ALA A 184 13.59 -32.15 21.21
C ALA A 184 14.53 -32.53 20.04
N PRO A 185 14.22 -33.57 19.26
CA PRO A 185 14.98 -33.91 18.05
C PRO A 185 14.76 -32.87 16.94
N LEU A 186 15.85 -32.34 16.37
CA LEU A 186 15.82 -31.22 15.39
C LEU A 186 15.64 -31.66 13.92
N GLY A 187 15.82 -32.94 13.59
CA GLY A 187 15.68 -33.44 12.22
C GLY A 187 14.31 -33.17 11.58
N PRO A 188 13.19 -33.51 12.25
CA PRO A 188 11.83 -33.28 11.74
C PRO A 188 11.47 -31.82 11.47
N MET A 189 12.15 -30.89 12.14
CA MET A 189 11.91 -29.44 12.05
C MET A 189 12.33 -28.88 10.67
N PHE A 190 13.46 -29.35 10.14
CA PHE A 190 13.99 -28.87 8.86
C PHE A 190 13.64 -29.77 7.68
N SER A 191 13.16 -30.99 7.92
CA SER A 191 12.85 -31.95 6.86
C SER A 191 11.66 -31.54 5.97
N MET A 192 10.72 -30.72 6.47
CA MET A 192 9.63 -30.20 5.62
C MET A 192 10.13 -29.33 4.47
N ALA A 193 11.29 -28.69 4.62
CA ALA A 193 11.88 -27.83 3.59
C ALA A 193 12.57 -28.60 2.44
N TRP A 194 12.76 -29.92 2.57
CA TRP A 194 13.40 -30.76 1.54
C TRP A 194 12.39 -31.46 0.61
N SER A 195 11.09 -31.30 0.86
CA SER A 195 10.01 -32.00 0.14
C SER A 195 9.51 -31.29 -1.12
N HIS A 196 10.23 -30.29 -1.62
CA HIS A 196 9.89 -29.51 -2.81
C HIS A 196 11.02 -29.49 -3.83
#